data_AF-A0AAW1SFW4-F1
#
_entry.id   AF-A0AAW1SFW4-F1
#
_cell.length_a   1.000
_cell.length_b   1.000
_cell.length_c   1.000
_cell.angle_alpha   90.00
_cell.angle_beta   90.00
_cell.angle_gamma   90.00
#
_symmetry.space_group_name_H-M   'P 1'
#
loop_
_entity.id
_entity.type
_entity.pdbx_description
1 polymer ?
#
loop_
_entity_poly.entity_id
_entity_poly.type
_entity_poly.pdbx_seq_one_letter_code
_entity_poly.pdbx_strand_id
1 'polypeptide(L)'
;MEIFDGLAGDFSGHVVRTVVGPPRRVSAIDVVKTVTNNSQYRRTWKDLLSAYPEVGVHTTYFKFPGQGQRQTPVVDARGIVLIVNLLPGERAAKFRAAGADVLVRYLGGDLSLVDEIRGIRRAQEALPAHDPARIFGEAVEARQQIPFSYEQAVELRDVARAIVATREGVEAASAAVRDFPFAGYREYLALRKEEVDLNERSAGIRERDAATGEREVRTKELDAAVEDRREAKRARVAREGTRGSDGAGDTVSVPEILCKLCAGLADGAAIVRRFHEQRMGQRAYREFKGDCVPGGSRPLRYQKEAEPGMRAVISDWLGLNEGGPSTGGIHRYFQPVAPPAQEEGPDLYD
;
A
#
# COMPACT_ATOMS: atom_id res chain seq x y z
N MET A 1 33.04 9.33 -11.67
CA MET A 1 32.86 8.34 -10.58
C MET A 1 32.93 6.99 -11.25
N GLU A 2 34.10 6.34 -11.24
CA GLU A 2 34.48 5.26 -12.18
C GLU A 2 34.34 3.84 -11.60
N ILE A 3 33.52 3.67 -10.55
CA ILE A 3 33.37 2.40 -9.81
C ILE A 3 33.06 1.21 -10.72
N PHE A 4 32.30 1.47 -11.78
CA PHE A 4 31.81 0.45 -12.70
C PHE A 4 32.48 0.48 -14.07
N ASP A 5 33.36 1.45 -14.33
CA ASP A 5 33.92 1.66 -15.68
C ASP A 5 34.85 0.52 -16.11
N GLY A 6 35.46 -0.19 -15.16
CA GLY A 6 36.30 -1.37 -15.44
C GLY A 6 35.56 -2.71 -15.56
N LEU A 7 34.32 -2.82 -15.05
CA LEU A 7 33.65 -4.13 -14.90
C LEU A 7 32.59 -4.41 -15.96
N ALA A 8 32.07 -3.40 -16.67
CA ALA A 8 31.17 -3.66 -17.80
C ALA A 8 31.14 -2.59 -18.92
N GLY A 9 32.02 -1.58 -18.88
CA GLY A 9 32.06 -0.50 -19.88
C GLY A 9 30.80 0.38 -19.90
N ASP A 10 30.96 1.71 -19.93
CA ASP A 10 29.88 2.69 -20.12
C ASP A 10 28.87 2.88 -18.96
N PHE A 11 29.35 2.93 -17.71
CA PHE A 11 28.58 3.62 -16.65
C PHE A 11 28.95 5.11 -16.53
N SER A 12 29.87 5.57 -17.35
CA SER A 12 30.29 6.96 -17.45
C SER A 12 29.11 7.92 -17.64
N GLY A 13 29.19 9.08 -16.97
CA GLY A 13 28.21 10.18 -17.10
C GLY A 13 27.03 10.17 -16.12
N HIS A 14 26.83 9.13 -15.30
CA HIS A 14 25.80 9.13 -14.26
C HIS A 14 26.39 9.31 -12.87
N VAL A 15 25.92 10.34 -12.15
CA VAL A 15 26.28 10.58 -10.75
C VAL A 15 25.36 9.76 -9.85
N VAL A 16 25.94 8.82 -9.10
CA VAL A 16 25.23 8.05 -8.07
C VAL A 16 25.34 8.77 -6.74
N ARG A 17 24.22 9.15 -6.14
CA ARG A 17 24.22 9.79 -4.82
C ARG A 17 24.52 8.78 -3.73
N THR A 18 25.36 9.18 -2.78
CA THR A 18 25.79 8.35 -1.66
C THR A 18 25.41 8.97 -0.32
N VAL A 19 25.09 8.13 0.65
CA VAL A 19 24.88 8.52 2.04
C VAL A 19 26.17 8.24 2.80
N VAL A 20 26.70 9.26 3.47
CA VAL A 20 27.88 9.13 4.32
C VAL A 20 27.45 8.56 5.67
N GLY A 21 28.06 7.46 6.08
CA GLY A 21 27.83 6.78 7.36
C GLY A 21 28.03 5.28 7.25
N PRO A 22 28.49 4.57 8.30
CA PRO A 22 28.61 3.12 8.29
C PRO A 22 27.26 2.44 8.59
N PRO A 23 26.84 1.42 7.81
CA PRO A 23 27.39 1.03 6.51
C PRO A 23 27.04 2.05 5.42
N ARG A 24 27.96 2.29 4.49
CA ARG A 24 27.75 3.25 3.40
C ARG A 24 26.65 2.76 2.47
N ARG A 25 25.81 3.69 2.02
CA ARG A 25 24.65 3.39 1.17
C ARG A 25 24.61 4.29 -0.06
N VAL A 26 23.98 3.80 -1.12
CA VAL A 26 23.77 4.55 -2.37
C VAL A 26 22.29 4.61 -2.72
N SER A 27 21.89 5.63 -3.48
CA SER A 27 20.55 5.72 -4.05
C SER A 27 20.27 4.53 -4.99
N ALA A 28 19.34 3.65 -4.62
CA ALA A 28 18.92 2.53 -5.44
C ALA A 28 18.36 3.00 -6.79
N ILE A 29 17.64 4.13 -6.79
CA ILE A 29 17.11 4.76 -8.00
C ILE A 29 18.22 5.18 -8.95
N ASP A 30 19.32 5.71 -8.43
CA ASP A 30 20.44 6.15 -9.26
C ASP A 30 21.19 4.94 -9.82
N VAL A 31 21.31 3.85 -9.05
CA VAL A 31 21.85 2.56 -9.53
C VAL A 31 20.99 2.01 -10.68
N VAL A 32 19.67 1.92 -10.50
CA VAL A 32 18.75 1.46 -11.56
C VAL A 32 18.88 2.32 -12.81
N LYS A 33 18.90 3.65 -12.66
CA LYS A 33 19.05 4.57 -13.78
C LYS A 33 20.38 4.37 -14.51
N THR A 34 21.47 4.25 -13.76
CA THR A 34 22.83 4.09 -14.30
C THR A 34 23.00 2.77 -15.04
N VAL A 35 22.45 1.69 -14.48
CA VAL A 35 22.56 0.33 -15.03
C VAL A 35 21.65 0.10 -16.21
N THR A 36 20.39 0.55 -16.15
CA THR A 36 19.43 0.30 -17.23
C THR A 36 19.51 1.33 -18.35
N ASN A 37 20.05 2.52 -18.09
CA ASN A 37 19.95 3.70 -18.96
C ASN A 37 18.49 4.00 -19.40
N ASN A 38 17.50 3.57 -18.61
CA ASN A 38 16.10 3.73 -18.92
C ASN A 38 15.54 5.00 -18.25
N SER A 39 14.81 5.83 -19.01
CA SER A 39 14.11 7.01 -18.48
C SER A 39 12.99 6.65 -17.49
N GLN A 40 12.43 5.43 -17.59
CA GLN A 40 11.38 4.90 -16.70
C GLN A 40 11.94 4.19 -15.46
N TYR A 41 13.15 4.51 -15.00
CA TYR A 41 13.83 3.87 -13.87
C TYR A 41 13.00 3.76 -12.57
N ARG A 42 12.06 4.70 -12.31
CA ARG A 42 11.16 4.61 -11.14
C ARG A 42 10.13 3.50 -11.26
N ARG A 43 9.59 3.31 -12.47
CA ARG A 43 8.68 2.21 -12.77
C ARG A 43 9.43 0.88 -12.67
N THR A 44 10.61 0.81 -13.28
CA THR A 44 11.51 -0.35 -13.16
C THR A 44 11.82 -0.70 -11.71
N TRP A 45 12.09 0.28 -10.85
CA TRP A 45 12.27 0.04 -9.42
C TRP A 45 11.03 -0.52 -8.72
N LYS A 46 9.84 0.01 -9.04
CA LYS A 46 8.58 -0.51 -8.49
C LYS A 46 8.30 -1.95 -8.95
N ASP A 47 8.51 -2.21 -10.24
CA ASP A 47 8.32 -3.53 -10.83
C ASP A 47 9.32 -4.54 -10.23
N LEU A 48 10.57 -4.10 -10.01
CA LEU A 48 11.60 -4.89 -9.33
C LEU A 48 11.18 -5.28 -7.90
N LEU A 49 10.71 -4.33 -7.09
CA LEU A 49 10.24 -4.62 -5.74
C LEU A 49 9.00 -5.51 -5.70
N SER A 50 8.12 -5.39 -6.71
CA SER A 50 6.94 -6.24 -6.83
C SER A 50 7.28 -7.68 -7.20
N ALA A 51 8.31 -7.87 -8.04
CA ALA A 51 8.75 -9.19 -8.46
C ALA A 51 9.69 -9.86 -7.45
N TYR A 52 10.48 -9.07 -6.72
CA TYR A 52 11.56 -9.54 -5.84
C TYR A 52 11.50 -8.81 -4.48
N PRO A 53 10.60 -9.22 -3.57
CA PRO A 53 10.42 -8.55 -2.27
C PRO A 53 11.68 -8.59 -1.38
N GLU A 54 12.61 -9.53 -1.59
CA GLU A 54 13.89 -9.63 -0.90
C GLU A 54 14.79 -8.41 -1.13
N VAL A 55 14.64 -7.71 -2.26
CA VAL A 55 15.34 -6.43 -2.52
C VAL A 55 14.90 -5.36 -1.51
N GLY A 56 13.63 -5.42 -1.09
CA GLY A 56 13.08 -4.53 -0.07
C GLY A 56 13.74 -4.69 1.30
N VAL A 57 14.24 -5.88 1.63
CA VAL A 57 14.95 -6.15 2.91
C VAL A 57 16.27 -5.39 2.98
N HIS A 58 16.96 -5.24 1.85
CA HIS A 58 18.21 -4.49 1.76
C HIS A 58 18.02 -2.98 1.54
N THR A 59 16.77 -2.51 1.52
CA THR A 59 16.42 -1.13 1.20
C THR A 59 16.01 -0.37 2.46
N THR A 60 16.62 0.79 2.66
CA THR A 60 16.19 1.79 3.65
C THR A 60 15.83 3.09 2.94
N TYR A 61 15.20 4.04 3.62
CA TYR A 61 14.84 5.32 3.01
C TYR A 61 15.68 6.45 3.60
N PHE A 62 16.24 7.28 2.72
CA PHE A 62 17.02 8.45 3.12
C PHE A 62 16.57 9.68 2.35
N LYS A 63 16.48 10.83 3.03
CA LYS A 63 16.17 12.11 2.41
C LYS A 63 17.47 12.87 2.16
N PHE A 64 17.91 12.89 0.90
CA PHE A 64 19.07 13.69 0.49
C PHE A 64 18.81 15.18 0.73
N PRO A 65 19.86 15.97 1.06
CA PRO A 65 19.71 17.41 1.23
C PRO A 65 19.31 18.09 -0.09
N GLY A 66 18.53 19.17 0.02
CA GLY A 66 18.03 19.95 -1.12
C GLY A 66 16.53 20.21 -1.08
N GLN A 67 16.11 21.37 -1.57
CA GLN A 67 14.69 21.74 -1.60
C GLN A 67 13.91 20.79 -2.53
N GLY A 68 12.79 20.27 -2.05
CA GLY A 68 11.93 19.34 -2.81
C GLY A 68 12.43 17.89 -2.91
N GLN A 69 13.52 17.53 -2.24
CA GLN A 69 13.98 16.15 -2.20
C GLN A 69 12.99 15.25 -1.45
N ARG A 70 12.66 14.10 -2.06
CA ARG A 70 11.79 13.08 -1.48
C ARG A 70 12.65 12.03 -0.76
N GLN A 71 12.02 11.26 0.12
CA GLN A 71 12.64 10.04 0.61
C GLN A 71 12.99 9.15 -0.59
N THR A 72 14.26 8.79 -0.67
CA THR A 72 14.83 7.99 -1.75
C THR A 72 15.26 6.65 -1.17
N PRO A 73 14.94 5.52 -1.81
CA PRO A 73 15.43 4.23 -1.36
C PRO A 73 16.95 4.18 -1.53
N VAL A 74 17.64 3.78 -0.47
CA VAL A 74 19.09 3.60 -0.42
C VAL A 74 19.44 2.18 0.00
N VAL A 75 20.50 1.66 -0.59
CA VAL A 75 20.95 0.26 -0.44
C VAL A 75 22.44 0.21 -0.11
N ASP A 76 22.84 -0.83 0.60
CA ASP A 76 24.24 -1.14 0.88
C ASP A 76 24.92 -1.85 -0.31
N ALA A 77 26.20 -2.19 -0.18
CA ALA A 77 26.96 -2.89 -1.21
C ALA A 77 26.28 -4.19 -1.68
N ARG A 78 25.69 -4.95 -0.75
CA ARG A 78 24.98 -6.20 -1.05
C ARG A 78 23.71 -5.94 -1.85
N GLY A 79 22.93 -4.93 -1.46
CA GLY A 79 21.73 -4.51 -2.17
C GLY A 79 22.03 -4.04 -3.59
N ILE A 80 23.16 -3.36 -3.83
CA ILE A 80 23.60 -3.01 -5.19
C ILE A 80 23.76 -4.27 -6.04
N VAL A 81 24.55 -5.25 -5.58
CA VAL A 81 24.80 -6.49 -6.33
C VAL A 81 23.50 -7.24 -6.62
N LEU A 82 22.60 -7.32 -5.64
CA LEU A 82 21.29 -7.96 -5.81
C LEU A 82 20.46 -7.24 -6.90
N ILE A 83 20.36 -5.91 -6.82
CA ILE A 83 19.62 -5.11 -7.78
C ILE A 83 20.17 -5.30 -9.19
N VAL A 84 21.49 -5.17 -9.39
CA VAL A 84 22.10 -5.26 -10.72
C VAL A 84 21.85 -6.62 -11.37
N ASN A 85 21.88 -7.70 -10.60
CA ASN A 85 21.59 -9.06 -11.10
C ASN A 85 20.11 -9.26 -11.49
N LEU A 86 19.18 -8.52 -10.89
CA LEU A 86 17.75 -8.66 -11.17
C LEU A 86 17.22 -7.67 -12.21
N LEU A 87 18.00 -6.65 -12.56
CA LEU A 87 17.55 -5.62 -13.51
C LEU A 87 17.46 -6.14 -14.96
N PRO A 88 16.40 -5.78 -15.71
CA PRO A 88 16.32 -6.08 -17.13
C PRO A 88 17.22 -5.13 -17.96
N GLY A 89 17.45 -5.50 -19.22
CA GLY A 89 18.15 -4.67 -20.22
C GLY A 89 19.55 -5.14 -20.59
N GLU A 90 20.07 -4.61 -21.70
CA GLU A 90 21.33 -5.05 -22.31
C GLU A 90 22.55 -4.76 -21.41
N ARG A 91 22.61 -3.57 -20.80
CA ARG A 91 23.71 -3.19 -19.89
C ARG A 91 23.75 -4.06 -18.63
N ALA A 92 22.59 -4.34 -18.04
CA ALA A 92 22.50 -5.28 -16.92
C ALA A 92 22.90 -6.70 -17.33
N ALA A 93 22.55 -7.13 -18.56
CA ALA A 93 22.97 -8.42 -19.09
C ALA A 93 24.49 -8.51 -19.27
N LYS A 94 25.15 -7.45 -19.75
CA LYS A 94 26.62 -7.39 -19.83
C LYS A 94 27.27 -7.50 -18.46
N PHE A 95 26.74 -6.80 -17.46
CA PHE A 95 27.23 -6.93 -16.08
C PHE A 95 27.07 -8.36 -15.55
N ARG A 96 25.91 -9.01 -15.78
CA ARG A 96 25.69 -10.40 -15.38
C ARG A 96 26.65 -11.36 -16.09
N ALA A 97 26.93 -11.14 -17.37
CA ALA A 97 27.90 -11.95 -18.12
C ALA A 97 29.30 -11.83 -17.49
N ALA A 98 29.77 -10.62 -17.21
CA ALA A 98 31.05 -10.40 -16.53
C ALA A 98 31.08 -11.05 -15.14
N GLY A 99 29.98 -10.98 -14.38
CA GLY A 99 29.85 -11.66 -13.09
C GLY A 99 29.91 -13.19 -13.22
N ALA A 100 29.29 -13.75 -14.25
CA ALA A 100 29.35 -15.18 -14.54
C ALA A 100 30.76 -15.63 -14.90
N ASP A 101 31.51 -14.84 -15.68
CA ASP A 101 32.91 -15.14 -16.03
C ASP A 101 33.81 -15.21 -14.78
N VAL A 102 33.64 -14.26 -13.84
CA VAL A 102 34.34 -14.28 -12.55
C VAL A 102 33.97 -15.52 -11.75
N LEU A 103 32.69 -15.91 -11.71
CA LEU A 103 32.22 -17.09 -11.00
C LEU A 103 32.78 -18.39 -11.60
N VAL A 104 32.84 -18.50 -12.92
CA VAL A 104 33.43 -19.65 -13.63
C VAL A 104 34.92 -19.76 -13.31
N ARG A 105 35.68 -18.66 -13.36
CA ARG A 105 37.11 -18.64 -12.98
C ARG A 105 37.31 -19.06 -11.53
N TYR A 106 36.48 -18.56 -10.63
CA TYR A 106 36.51 -18.93 -9.21
C TYR A 106 36.28 -20.44 -9.01
N LEU A 107 35.23 -21.00 -9.62
CA LEU A 107 34.92 -22.43 -9.51
C LEU A 107 35.96 -23.32 -10.22
N GLY A 108 36.61 -22.80 -11.26
CA GLY A 108 37.70 -23.46 -11.98
C GLY A 108 39.05 -23.42 -11.27
N GLY A 109 39.16 -22.72 -10.13
CA GLY A 109 40.42 -22.60 -9.39
C GLY A 109 41.49 -21.75 -10.09
N ASP A 110 41.07 -20.76 -10.90
CA ASP A 110 41.98 -19.86 -11.59
C ASP A 110 42.74 -18.97 -10.60
N LEU A 111 44.02 -19.28 -10.36
CA LEU A 111 44.88 -18.55 -9.42
C LEU A 111 45.13 -17.10 -9.84
N SER A 112 44.98 -16.75 -11.13
CA SER A 112 45.12 -15.35 -11.57
C SER A 112 44.07 -14.43 -10.93
N LEU A 113 42.91 -14.99 -10.52
CA LEU A 113 41.86 -14.25 -9.81
C LEU A 113 42.35 -13.74 -8.45
N VAL A 114 43.29 -14.44 -7.80
CA VAL A 114 43.89 -13.97 -6.53
C VAL A 114 44.68 -12.70 -6.74
N ASP A 115 45.46 -12.61 -7.81
CA ASP A 115 46.26 -11.42 -8.11
C ASP A 115 45.37 -10.24 -8.54
N GLU A 116 44.28 -10.52 -9.26
CA GLU A 116 43.25 -9.53 -9.57
C GLU A 116 42.58 -8.98 -8.30
N ILE A 117 42.17 -9.86 -7.37
CA ILE A 117 41.59 -9.47 -6.07
C ILE A 117 42.58 -8.63 -5.27
N ARG A 118 43.88 -8.98 -5.26
CA ARG A 118 44.92 -8.17 -4.61
C ARG A 118 45.07 -6.80 -5.28
N GLY A 119 44.99 -6.74 -6.60
CA GLY A 119 44.98 -5.49 -7.36
C GLY A 119 43.80 -4.60 -6.99
N ILE A 120 42.58 -5.16 -6.99
CA ILE A 120 41.35 -4.47 -6.57
C ILE A 120 41.45 -3.98 -5.13
N ARG A 121 42.01 -4.80 -4.23
CA ARG A 121 42.21 -4.41 -2.82
C ARG A 121 43.13 -3.19 -2.70
N ARG A 122 44.29 -3.20 -3.36
CA ARG A 122 45.22 -2.06 -3.37
C ARG A 122 44.57 -0.81 -3.96
N ALA A 123 43.82 -0.96 -5.05
CA ALA A 123 43.08 0.15 -5.65
C ALA A 123 42.05 0.73 -4.66
N GLN A 124 41.32 -0.12 -3.94
CA GLN A 124 40.37 0.29 -2.91
C GLN A 124 41.03 0.93 -1.68
N GLU A 125 42.25 0.54 -1.33
CA GLU A 125 43.03 1.15 -0.23
C GLU A 125 43.63 2.51 -0.62
N ALA A 126 43.94 2.70 -1.90
CA ALA A 126 44.44 3.96 -2.44
C ALA A 126 43.34 5.04 -2.55
N LEU A 127 42.07 4.65 -2.54
CA LEU A 127 40.95 5.60 -2.56
C LEU A 127 40.85 6.39 -1.25
N PRO A 128 40.52 7.69 -1.30
CA PRO A 128 40.23 8.46 -0.09
C PRO A 128 39.14 7.81 0.77
N ALA A 129 39.24 7.93 2.11
CA ALA A 129 38.29 7.32 3.04
C ALA A 129 36.83 7.72 2.77
N HIS A 130 36.58 8.94 2.27
CA HIS A 130 35.24 9.41 1.97
C HIS A 130 34.80 9.15 0.52
N ASP A 131 35.64 8.51 -0.31
CA ASP A 131 35.32 8.25 -1.70
C ASP A 131 34.09 7.32 -1.82
N PRO A 132 33.08 7.65 -2.63
CA PRO A 132 31.92 6.79 -2.83
C PRO A 132 32.27 5.39 -3.38
N ALA A 133 33.39 5.25 -4.08
CA ALA A 133 33.90 3.99 -4.61
C ALA A 133 34.36 3.00 -3.55
N ARG A 134 34.59 3.48 -2.32
CA ARG A 134 34.96 2.67 -1.16
C ARG A 134 33.84 1.77 -0.65
N ILE A 135 32.60 1.91 -1.13
CA ILE A 135 31.46 1.17 -0.59
C ILE A 135 31.67 -0.36 -0.56
N PHE A 136 32.31 -0.93 -1.59
CA PHE A 136 32.62 -2.36 -1.63
C PHE A 136 33.79 -2.73 -0.71
N GLY A 137 34.85 -1.90 -0.67
CA GLY A 137 35.97 -2.09 0.24
C GLY A 137 35.55 -2.06 1.71
N GLU A 138 34.74 -1.07 2.09
CA GLU A 138 34.18 -0.93 3.44
C GLU A 138 33.29 -2.12 3.81
N ALA A 139 32.47 -2.62 2.87
CA ALA A 139 31.63 -3.78 3.13
C ALA A 139 32.44 -5.07 3.38
N VAL A 140 33.58 -5.24 2.72
CA VAL A 140 34.50 -6.38 2.97
C VAL A 140 35.19 -6.21 4.32
N GLU A 141 35.71 -5.02 4.63
CA GLU A 141 36.40 -4.74 5.89
C GLU A 141 35.48 -4.92 7.10
N ALA A 142 34.23 -4.45 7.02
CA ALA A 142 33.23 -4.65 8.06
C ALA A 142 32.94 -6.13 8.34
N ARG A 143 33.08 -7.02 7.34
CA ARG A 143 32.94 -8.47 7.53
C ARG A 143 34.22 -9.13 8.07
N GLN A 144 35.39 -8.62 7.71
CA GLN A 144 36.67 -9.15 8.19
C GLN A 144 36.93 -8.85 9.67
N GLN A 145 36.17 -7.92 10.26
CA GLN A 145 36.16 -7.69 11.70
C GLN A 145 35.51 -8.83 12.51
N ILE A 146 35.08 -9.93 11.88
CA ILE A 146 34.77 -11.16 12.61
C ILE A 146 36.10 -11.68 13.21
N PRO A 147 36.22 -11.75 14.55
CA PRO A 147 37.50 -11.82 15.26
C PRO A 147 38.24 -13.16 15.20
N PHE A 148 37.91 -14.03 14.26
CA PHE A 148 38.58 -15.31 14.10
C PHE A 148 39.30 -15.38 12.76
N SER A 149 40.62 -15.21 12.80
CA SER A 149 41.45 -15.66 11.68
C SER A 149 41.22 -17.15 11.44
N TYR A 150 41.38 -17.59 10.20
CA TYR A 150 41.24 -19.00 9.84
C TYR A 150 42.17 -19.89 10.68
N GLU A 151 43.39 -19.41 10.98
CA GLU A 151 44.34 -20.09 11.85
C GLU A 151 43.83 -20.20 13.30
N GLN A 152 43.30 -19.11 13.87
CA GLN A 152 42.68 -19.15 15.21
C GLN A 152 41.43 -20.05 15.24
N ALA A 153 40.66 -20.11 14.15
CA ALA A 153 39.50 -21.01 14.05
C ALA A 153 39.92 -22.49 13.96
N VAL A 154 41.03 -22.79 13.28
CA VAL A 154 41.62 -24.14 13.23
C VAL A 154 42.19 -24.53 14.59
N GLU A 155 42.94 -23.64 15.24
CA GLU A 155 43.45 -23.83 16.60
C GLU A 155 42.30 -24.07 17.58
N LEU A 156 41.23 -23.26 17.53
CA LEU A 156 40.04 -23.48 18.36
C LEU A 156 39.32 -24.79 18.04
N ARG A 157 39.29 -25.22 16.78
CA ARG A 157 38.67 -26.49 16.40
C ARG A 157 39.47 -27.68 16.93
N ASP A 158 40.80 -27.61 16.90
CA ASP A 158 41.67 -28.68 17.38
C ASP A 158 41.73 -28.71 18.91
N VAL A 159 41.74 -27.55 19.56
CA VAL A 159 41.56 -27.39 21.01
C VAL A 159 40.18 -27.92 21.44
N ALA A 160 39.10 -27.55 20.76
CA ALA A 160 37.76 -28.07 21.06
C ALA A 160 37.67 -29.59 20.86
N ARG A 161 38.34 -30.16 19.84
CA ARG A 161 38.38 -31.62 19.63
C ARG A 161 39.15 -32.33 20.74
N ALA A 162 40.29 -31.79 21.17
CA ALA A 162 41.08 -32.33 22.27
C ALA A 162 40.32 -32.27 23.60
N ILE A 163 39.57 -31.18 23.83
CA ILE A 163 38.73 -30.99 25.00
C ILE A 163 37.56 -31.99 25.02
N VAL A 164 36.84 -32.18 23.91
CA VAL A 164 35.72 -33.13 23.82
C VAL A 164 36.17 -34.60 23.94
N ALA A 165 37.42 -34.91 23.56
CA ALA A 165 37.97 -36.25 23.68
C ALA A 165 38.18 -36.72 25.14
N THR A 166 38.05 -35.82 26.13
CA THR A 166 38.20 -36.15 27.55
C THR A 166 36.96 -35.75 28.34
N ARG A 167 36.51 -36.60 29.27
CA ARG A 167 35.35 -36.29 30.13
C ARG A 167 35.60 -35.04 30.99
N GLU A 168 36.83 -34.88 31.47
CA GLU A 168 37.28 -33.67 32.18
C GLU A 168 37.34 -32.45 31.25
N GLY A 169 37.72 -32.63 29.99
CA GLY A 169 37.66 -31.57 29.00
C GLY A 169 36.23 -31.12 28.71
N VAL A 170 35.26 -32.03 28.60
CA VAL A 170 33.84 -31.64 28.43
C VAL A 170 33.33 -30.80 29.61
N GLU A 171 33.66 -31.18 30.84
CA GLU A 171 33.33 -30.41 32.05
C GLU A 171 34.06 -29.05 32.06
N ALA A 172 35.35 -29.03 31.72
CA ALA A 172 36.16 -27.82 31.67
C ALA A 172 35.74 -26.86 30.54
N ALA A 173 35.33 -27.36 29.37
CA ALA A 173 34.73 -26.54 28.31
C ALA A 173 33.37 -26.00 28.72
N SER A 174 32.54 -26.80 29.40
CA SER A 174 31.25 -26.37 29.91
C SER A 174 31.39 -25.27 30.97
N ALA A 175 32.43 -25.34 31.80
CA ALA A 175 32.79 -24.28 32.75
C ALA A 175 33.40 -23.07 32.04
N ALA A 176 34.32 -23.27 31.10
CA ALA A 176 34.94 -22.19 30.33
C ALA A 176 33.93 -21.44 29.46
N VAL A 177 32.95 -22.09 28.83
CA VAL A 177 31.86 -21.44 28.10
C VAL A 177 30.94 -20.66 29.04
N ARG A 178 30.77 -21.11 30.28
CA ARG A 178 30.04 -20.39 31.33
C ARG A 178 30.77 -19.13 31.79
N ASP A 179 32.09 -19.21 31.94
CA ASP A 179 32.94 -18.15 32.51
C ASP A 179 33.64 -17.29 31.46
N PHE A 180 33.59 -17.66 30.17
CA PHE A 180 34.21 -16.88 29.10
C PHE A 180 33.57 -15.49 29.11
N PRO A 181 34.36 -14.40 29.17
CA PRO A 181 33.85 -13.04 29.23
C PRO A 181 33.32 -12.64 27.85
N PHE A 182 32.19 -13.23 27.48
CA PHE A 182 31.38 -12.89 26.33
C PHE A 182 30.62 -11.59 26.57
N ALA A 183 31.20 -10.59 27.26
CA ALA A 183 30.57 -9.29 27.44
C ALA A 183 30.17 -8.72 26.06
N GLY A 184 31.09 -8.77 25.08
CA GLY A 184 30.82 -8.37 23.70
C GLY A 184 29.88 -9.30 22.93
N TYR A 185 29.85 -10.60 23.21
CA TYR A 185 28.98 -11.54 22.48
C TYR A 185 27.55 -11.57 23.04
N ARG A 186 27.36 -11.37 24.35
CA ARG A 186 26.03 -11.14 24.93
C ARG A 186 25.46 -9.82 24.43
N GLU A 187 26.28 -8.77 24.33
CA GLU A 187 25.88 -7.50 23.74
C GLU A 187 25.58 -7.65 22.23
N TYR A 188 26.39 -8.39 21.49
CA TYR A 188 26.11 -8.75 20.09
C TYR A 188 24.82 -9.57 19.93
N LEU A 189 24.58 -10.59 20.77
CA LEU A 189 23.35 -11.37 20.75
C LEU A 189 22.13 -10.52 21.16
N ALA A 190 22.30 -9.57 22.08
CA ALA A 190 21.26 -8.62 22.45
C ALA A 190 20.93 -7.68 21.29
N LEU A 191 21.96 -7.13 20.61
CA LEU A 191 21.79 -6.31 19.40
C LEU A 191 21.12 -7.10 18.27
N ARG A 192 21.53 -8.37 18.07
CA ARG A 192 20.93 -9.23 17.05
C ARG A 192 19.49 -9.59 17.38
N LYS A 193 19.18 -9.79 18.67
CA LYS A 193 17.80 -10.01 19.14
C LYS A 193 16.96 -8.76 18.92
N GLU A 194 17.49 -7.57 19.24
CA GLU A 194 16.81 -6.30 18.97
C GLU A 194 16.59 -6.08 17.47
N GLU A 195 17.53 -6.45 16.61
CA GLU A 195 17.39 -6.40 15.15
C GLU A 195 16.29 -7.35 14.65
N VAL A 196 16.22 -8.57 15.19
CA VAL A 196 15.14 -9.53 14.89
C VAL A 196 13.79 -8.97 15.35
N ASP A 197 13.70 -8.46 16.59
CA ASP A 197 12.48 -7.85 17.13
C ASP A 197 12.04 -6.63 16.30
N LEU A 198 12.98 -5.81 15.82
CA LEU A 198 12.71 -4.67 14.92
C LEU A 198 12.21 -5.12 13.54
N ASN A 199 12.76 -6.20 13.00
CA ASN A 199 12.31 -6.78 11.74
C ASN A 199 10.90 -7.38 11.86
N GLU A 200 10.61 -8.08 12.96
CA GLU A 200 9.26 -8.61 13.24
C GLU A 200 8.24 -7.47 13.42
N ARG A 201 8.60 -6.42 14.16
CA ARG A 201 7.75 -5.21 14.28
C ARG A 201 7.51 -4.55 12.93
N SER A 202 8.55 -4.45 12.10
CA SER A 202 8.45 -3.87 10.75
C SER A 202 7.57 -4.72 9.84
N ALA A 203 7.64 -6.05 9.93
CA ALA A 203 6.75 -6.95 9.22
C ALA A 203 5.29 -6.76 9.63
N GLY A 204 5.01 -6.66 10.93
CA GLY A 204 3.66 -6.41 11.44
C GLY A 204 3.10 -5.01 11.11
N ILE A 205 3.95 -4.02 10.84
CA ILE A 205 3.50 -2.72 10.28
C ILE A 205 3.09 -2.90 8.81
N ARG A 206 3.91 -3.58 8.00
CA ARG A 206 3.61 -3.82 6.58
C ARG A 206 2.31 -4.61 6.39
N GLU A 207 2.05 -5.60 7.24
CA GLU A 207 0.82 -6.37 7.21
C GLU A 207 -0.42 -5.52 7.55
N ARG A 208 -0.29 -4.60 8.52
CA ARG A 208 -1.36 -3.63 8.85
C ARG A 208 -1.59 -2.63 7.72
N ASP A 209 -0.53 -2.15 7.07
CA ASP A 209 -0.64 -1.24 5.93
C ASP A 209 -1.28 -1.95 4.73
N ALA A 210 -0.94 -3.22 4.47
CA ALA A 210 -1.58 -4.04 3.44
C ALA A 210 -3.07 -4.25 3.72
N ALA A 211 -3.44 -4.63 4.95
CA ALA A 211 -4.84 -4.77 5.36
C ALA A 211 -5.63 -3.45 5.28
N THR A 212 -4.98 -2.32 5.53
CA THR A 212 -5.59 -1.00 5.36
C THR A 212 -5.82 -0.69 3.88
N GLY A 213 -4.86 -1.01 3.01
CA GLY A 213 -5.00 -0.90 1.56
C GLY A 213 -6.17 -1.73 1.02
N GLU A 214 -6.34 -2.96 1.48
CA GLU A 214 -7.48 -3.82 1.08
C GLU A 214 -8.83 -3.24 1.52
N ARG A 215 -8.90 -2.65 2.72
CA ARG A 215 -10.13 -1.97 3.19
C ARG A 215 -10.49 -0.77 2.33
N GLU A 216 -9.51 0.01 1.89
CA GLU A 216 -9.72 1.15 0.97
C GLU A 216 -10.20 0.70 -0.41
N VAL A 217 -9.67 -0.41 -0.94
CA VAL A 217 -10.15 -0.98 -2.22
C VAL A 217 -11.60 -1.44 -2.08
N ARG A 218 -11.92 -2.18 -1.02
CA ARG A 218 -13.28 -2.70 -0.78
C ARG A 218 -14.31 -1.58 -0.59
N THR A 219 -13.93 -0.47 0.05
CA THR A 219 -14.82 0.69 0.19
C THR A 219 -15.09 1.36 -1.15
N LYS A 220 -14.06 1.52 -2.00
CA LYS A 220 -14.24 2.05 -3.37
C LYS A 220 -15.13 1.17 -4.24
N GLU A 221 -15.01 -0.16 -4.12
CA GLU A 221 -15.90 -1.10 -4.83
C GLU A 221 -17.35 -1.00 -4.35
N LEU A 222 -17.57 -0.85 -3.03
CA LEU A 222 -18.89 -0.61 -2.46
C LEU A 222 -19.51 0.70 -2.95
N ASP A 223 -18.73 1.78 -2.98
CA ASP A 223 -19.19 3.08 -3.48
C ASP A 223 -19.54 3.03 -4.97
N ALA A 224 -18.74 2.34 -5.79
CA ALA A 224 -19.03 2.11 -7.19
C ALA A 224 -20.34 1.32 -7.38
N ALA A 225 -20.53 0.23 -6.62
CA ALA A 225 -21.75 -0.57 -6.67
C ALA A 225 -23.01 0.22 -6.25
N VAL A 226 -22.86 1.16 -5.31
CA VAL A 226 -23.95 2.05 -4.89
C VAL A 226 -24.34 3.02 -6.01
N GLU A 227 -23.36 3.59 -6.74
CA GLU A 227 -23.64 4.46 -7.88
C GLU A 227 -24.28 3.70 -9.06
N ASP A 228 -23.79 2.49 -9.38
CA ASP A 228 -24.43 1.64 -10.40
C ASP A 228 -25.91 1.36 -10.07
N ARG A 229 -26.20 1.10 -8.79
CA ARG A 229 -27.59 0.87 -8.33
C ARG A 229 -28.44 2.13 -8.41
N ARG A 230 -27.85 3.31 -8.17
CA ARG A 230 -28.53 4.62 -8.35
C ARG A 230 -28.83 4.87 -9.82
N GLU A 231 -27.88 4.59 -10.70
CA GLU A 231 -28.04 4.76 -12.14
C GLU A 231 -29.09 3.80 -12.72
N ALA A 232 -29.07 2.53 -12.32
CA ALA A 232 -30.10 1.55 -12.68
C ALA A 232 -31.50 2.00 -12.22
N LYS A 233 -31.62 2.57 -11.01
CA LYS A 233 -32.89 3.11 -10.50
C LYS A 233 -33.35 4.32 -11.32
N ARG A 234 -32.45 5.22 -11.70
CA ARG A 234 -32.75 6.35 -12.60
C ARG A 234 -33.24 5.87 -13.97
N ALA A 235 -32.57 4.87 -14.55
CA ALA A 235 -32.96 4.28 -15.82
C ALA A 235 -34.35 3.62 -15.77
N ARG A 236 -34.69 2.95 -14.66
CA ARG A 236 -36.02 2.37 -14.46
C ARG A 236 -37.12 3.43 -14.39
N VAL A 237 -36.91 4.49 -13.62
CA VAL A 237 -37.86 5.62 -13.52
C VAL A 237 -38.06 6.29 -14.88
N ALA A 238 -37.00 6.46 -15.66
CA ALA A 238 -37.10 7.03 -17.01
C ALA A 238 -37.97 6.17 -17.94
N ARG A 239 -37.82 4.84 -17.91
CA ARG A 239 -38.63 3.90 -18.71
C ARG A 239 -40.10 3.88 -18.30
N GLU A 240 -40.37 3.92 -17.00
CA GLU A 240 -41.73 3.94 -16.46
C GLU A 240 -42.44 5.28 -16.78
N GLY A 241 -41.71 6.41 -16.79
CA GLY A 241 -42.24 7.72 -17.16
C GLY A 241 -42.66 7.85 -18.64
N THR A 242 -42.01 7.14 -19.55
CA THR A 242 -42.35 7.16 -20.99
C THR A 242 -43.57 6.34 -21.38
N ARG A 243 -44.13 5.49 -20.49
CA ARG A 243 -45.25 4.59 -20.84
C ARG A 243 -46.64 5.16 -20.53
N GLY A 244 -46.73 6.43 -20.14
CA GLY A 244 -47.97 7.06 -19.69
C GLY A 244 -48.57 8.14 -20.61
N SER A 245 -47.99 8.45 -21.78
CA SER A 245 -48.43 9.60 -22.59
C SER A 245 -49.36 9.31 -23.78
N ASP A 246 -49.65 8.04 -24.09
CA ASP A 246 -50.52 7.71 -25.25
C ASP A 246 -51.98 7.46 -24.88
N GLY A 247 -52.35 7.70 -23.63
CA GLY A 247 -53.74 7.81 -23.20
C GLY A 247 -54.17 9.26 -23.14
N ALA A 248 -54.78 9.77 -24.22
CA ALA A 248 -55.68 10.91 -24.17
C ALA A 248 -56.90 10.53 -23.31
N GLY A 249 -56.71 10.47 -22.00
CA GLY A 249 -57.75 10.34 -20.99
C GLY A 249 -57.84 11.67 -20.26
N ASP A 250 -59.02 12.26 -20.32
CA ASP A 250 -59.43 13.51 -19.68
C ASP A 250 -58.59 13.86 -18.45
N THR A 251 -57.76 14.90 -18.60
CA THR A 251 -57.14 15.56 -17.46
C THR A 251 -58.23 16.18 -16.61
N VAL A 252 -58.78 15.40 -15.68
CA VAL A 252 -59.60 15.89 -14.58
C VAL A 252 -58.68 16.79 -13.77
N SER A 253 -58.87 18.10 -13.93
CA SER A 253 -58.07 19.10 -13.25
C SER A 253 -58.19 18.87 -11.73
N VAL A 254 -57.10 19.06 -10.97
CA VAL A 254 -57.10 18.98 -9.49
C VAL A 254 -58.25 19.78 -8.83
N PRO A 255 -58.72 20.93 -9.37
CA PRO A 255 -59.95 21.58 -8.92
C PRO A 255 -61.20 20.69 -8.93
N GLU A 256 -61.32 19.77 -9.89
CA GLU A 256 -62.52 18.96 -10.11
C GLU A 256 -62.60 17.74 -9.18
N ILE A 257 -61.45 17.17 -8.80
CA ILE A 257 -61.35 16.12 -7.76
C ILE A 257 -61.65 16.72 -6.38
N LEU A 258 -61.15 17.93 -6.09
CA LEU A 258 -61.46 18.64 -4.86
C LEU A 258 -62.92 19.09 -4.81
N CYS A 259 -63.51 19.53 -5.93
CA CYS A 259 -64.95 19.84 -6.00
C CYS A 259 -65.83 18.62 -5.75
N LYS A 260 -65.47 17.43 -6.27
CA LYS A 260 -66.23 16.19 -6.05
C LYS A 260 -66.09 15.64 -4.62
N LEU A 261 -64.93 15.80 -3.98
CA LEU A 261 -64.72 15.44 -2.56
C LEU A 261 -65.38 16.42 -1.58
N CYS A 262 -65.49 17.70 -1.94
CA CYS A 262 -66.11 18.73 -1.10
C CYS A 262 -67.64 18.84 -1.26
N ALA A 263 -68.22 18.32 -2.34
CA ALA A 263 -69.67 18.36 -2.58
C ALA A 263 -70.51 17.54 -1.58
N GLY A 264 -69.89 16.67 -0.79
CA GLY A 264 -70.56 15.86 0.25
C GLY A 264 -70.36 16.36 1.68
N LEU A 265 -69.60 17.43 1.90
CA LEU A 265 -69.29 17.96 3.23
C LEU A 265 -69.88 19.36 3.36
N ALA A 266 -70.76 19.56 4.35
CA ALA A 266 -71.44 20.84 4.58
C ALA A 266 -70.47 22.04 4.71
N ASP A 267 -69.20 21.78 5.07
CA ASP A 267 -68.14 22.79 5.23
C ASP A 267 -66.96 22.65 4.24
N GLY A 268 -67.15 21.95 3.11
CA GLY A 268 -66.08 21.73 2.13
C GLY A 268 -65.43 23.01 1.60
N ALA A 269 -66.20 24.10 1.46
CA ALA A 269 -65.70 25.40 1.03
C ALA A 269 -64.80 26.10 2.07
N ALA A 270 -64.97 25.82 3.37
CA ALA A 270 -64.16 26.38 4.43
C ALA A 270 -62.79 25.68 4.55
N ILE A 271 -62.75 24.37 4.28
CA ILE A 271 -61.54 23.55 4.32
C ILE A 271 -60.61 23.92 3.16
N VAL A 272 -61.13 24.07 1.94
CA VAL A 272 -60.35 24.50 0.78
C VAL A 272 -59.82 25.93 0.95
N ARG A 273 -60.60 26.82 1.59
CA ARG A 273 -60.16 28.18 1.92
C ARG A 273 -58.99 28.19 2.90
N ARG A 274 -59.08 27.43 4.01
CA ARG A 274 -57.99 27.31 5.00
C ARG A 274 -56.72 26.71 4.40
N PHE A 275 -56.86 25.70 3.53
CA PHE A 275 -55.74 25.05 2.87
C PHE A 275 -55.00 26.00 1.92
N HIS A 276 -55.73 26.84 1.17
CA HIS A 276 -55.11 27.85 0.30
C HIS A 276 -54.51 29.03 1.07
N GLU A 277 -55.16 29.49 2.13
CA GLU A 277 -54.68 30.61 2.99
C GLU A 277 -53.42 30.24 3.80
N GLN A 278 -53.27 28.99 4.23
CA GLN A 278 -52.07 28.52 4.93
C GLN A 278 -50.86 28.29 4.00
N ARG A 279 -51.11 27.98 2.72
CA ARG A 279 -50.05 27.58 1.78
C ARG A 279 -49.52 28.75 0.94
N MET A 280 -50.37 29.74 0.65
CA MET A 280 -50.03 30.94 -0.10
C MET A 280 -50.24 32.12 0.84
N GLY A 281 -49.19 32.58 1.53
CA GLY A 281 -49.31 33.70 2.48
C GLY A 281 -50.16 34.85 1.89
N GLN A 282 -51.02 35.47 2.71
CA GLN A 282 -52.18 36.29 2.31
C GLN A 282 -51.93 37.34 1.20
N ARG A 283 -50.69 37.77 1.00
CA ARG A 283 -50.27 38.72 -0.04
C ARG A 283 -50.32 38.09 -1.45
N ALA A 284 -49.82 36.87 -1.61
CA ALA A 284 -49.76 36.15 -2.89
C ALA A 284 -51.15 35.73 -3.39
N TYR A 285 -52.08 35.44 -2.47
CA TYR A 285 -53.45 35.08 -2.82
C TYR A 285 -54.26 36.27 -3.33
N ARG A 286 -53.98 37.50 -2.86
CA ARG A 286 -54.63 38.72 -3.38
C ARG A 286 -54.15 39.08 -4.79
N GLU A 287 -52.87 38.89 -5.07
CA GLU A 287 -52.30 39.12 -6.41
C GLU A 287 -52.78 38.09 -7.43
N PHE A 288 -52.91 36.81 -7.03
CA PHE A 288 -53.43 35.76 -7.92
C PHE A 288 -54.87 36.02 -8.39
N LYS A 289 -55.68 36.72 -7.58
CA LYS A 289 -57.05 37.08 -7.94
C LYS A 289 -57.14 38.32 -8.85
N GLY A 290 -56.01 39.03 -9.06
CA GLY A 290 -55.95 40.27 -9.84
C GLY A 290 -55.81 40.08 -11.36
N ASP A 291 -55.22 38.97 -11.82
CA ASP A 291 -54.71 38.86 -13.20
C ASP A 291 -55.34 37.74 -14.02
N CYS A 292 -56.68 37.64 -14.02
CA CYS A 292 -57.40 36.86 -15.03
C CYS A 292 -57.89 37.78 -16.16
N VAL A 293 -56.98 38.21 -17.04
CA VAL A 293 -57.32 38.78 -18.36
C VAL A 293 -56.94 37.73 -19.43
N PRO A 294 -57.85 37.38 -20.36
CA PRO A 294 -57.59 36.30 -21.32
C PRO A 294 -56.75 36.80 -22.49
N GLY A 295 -55.53 36.27 -22.62
CA GLY A 295 -54.71 36.40 -23.84
C GLY A 295 -53.29 36.88 -23.58
N GLY A 296 -52.38 35.95 -23.29
CA GLY A 296 -50.96 36.27 -23.21
C GLY A 296 -50.14 35.17 -22.56
N SER A 297 -49.59 34.27 -23.37
CA SER A 297 -48.68 33.23 -22.89
C SER A 297 -47.28 33.80 -22.64
N ARG A 298 -46.86 33.87 -21.38
CA ARG A 298 -45.44 33.81 -20.99
C ARG A 298 -45.29 32.85 -19.81
N PRO A 299 -44.35 31.88 -19.86
CA PRO A 299 -44.11 31.02 -18.71
C PRO A 299 -43.20 31.76 -17.70
N LEU A 300 -43.67 31.90 -16.47
CA LEU A 300 -42.84 32.25 -15.32
C LEU A 300 -41.87 31.08 -15.02
N ARG A 301 -40.57 31.32 -15.16
CA ARG A 301 -39.52 30.40 -14.68
C ARG A 301 -39.51 30.44 -13.15
N TYR A 302 -39.94 29.35 -12.53
CA TYR A 302 -39.66 29.09 -11.10
C TYR A 302 -38.23 28.55 -10.97
N GLN A 303 -37.34 29.29 -10.30
CA GLN A 303 -36.08 28.74 -9.82
C GLN A 303 -36.34 27.89 -8.57
N LYS A 304 -35.69 26.73 -8.54
CA LYS A 304 -35.88 25.66 -7.56
C LYS A 304 -34.82 25.78 -6.48
N GLU A 305 -35.10 26.58 -5.45
CA GLU A 305 -34.46 26.45 -4.15
C GLU A 305 -35.57 26.26 -3.12
N ALA A 306 -35.66 25.07 -2.54
CA ALA A 306 -36.56 24.77 -1.44
C ALA A 306 -35.70 24.44 -0.21
N GLU A 307 -35.91 25.24 0.82
CA GLU A 307 -35.19 25.28 2.09
C GLU A 307 -35.45 24.07 3.03
N PRO A 308 -34.61 23.87 4.07
CA PRO A 308 -34.64 22.74 5.00
C PRO A 308 -35.93 22.58 5.85
N GLY A 309 -36.84 23.57 5.87
CA GLY A 309 -38.06 23.52 6.68
C GLY A 309 -39.07 22.46 6.27
N MET A 310 -38.96 21.91 5.04
CA MET A 310 -39.95 20.99 4.47
C MET A 310 -39.91 19.58 5.08
N ARG A 311 -38.79 19.16 5.67
CA ARG A 311 -38.67 17.84 6.32
C ARG A 311 -39.36 17.78 7.68
N ALA A 312 -39.31 18.86 8.46
CA ALA A 312 -39.90 18.89 9.80
C ALA A 312 -41.43 18.75 9.77
N VAL A 313 -42.08 19.41 8.80
CA VAL A 313 -43.55 19.37 8.65
C VAL A 313 -44.04 17.99 8.17
N ILE A 314 -43.25 17.29 7.35
CA ILE A 314 -43.61 15.95 6.86
C ILE A 314 -43.45 14.89 7.96
N SER A 315 -42.40 14.99 8.79
CA SER A 315 -42.22 14.08 9.93
C SER A 315 -43.32 14.23 10.98
N ASP A 316 -43.77 15.46 11.24
CA ASP A 316 -44.85 15.74 12.19
C ASP A 316 -46.22 15.26 11.68
N TRP A 317 -46.45 15.37 10.36
CA TRP A 317 -47.68 14.88 9.71
C TRP A 317 -47.74 13.36 9.57
N LEU A 318 -46.59 12.68 9.46
CA LEU A 318 -46.50 11.22 9.37
C LEU A 318 -46.42 10.52 10.74
N GLY A 319 -46.45 11.27 11.85
CA GLY A 319 -46.42 10.70 13.20
C GLY A 319 -45.11 9.98 13.55
N LEU A 320 -44.01 10.31 12.87
CA LEU A 320 -42.70 9.67 13.06
C LEU A 320 -41.84 10.41 14.09
N ASN A 321 -42.42 10.74 15.25
CA ASN A 321 -41.64 11.19 16.40
C ASN A 321 -41.34 9.99 17.31
N GLU A 322 -40.04 9.74 17.52
CA GLU A 322 -39.52 8.69 18.39
C GLU A 322 -39.89 8.96 19.86
N GLY A 323 -40.59 8.03 20.51
CA GLY A 323 -41.06 8.21 21.88
C GLY A 323 -41.72 7.02 22.60
N GLY A 324 -41.21 5.78 22.45
CA GLY A 324 -41.38 4.60 23.33
C GLY A 324 -42.80 4.05 23.65
N PRO A 325 -42.98 2.97 24.45
CA PRO A 325 -42.07 1.87 24.84
C PRO A 325 -42.58 0.44 24.45
N SER A 326 -41.63 -0.51 24.41
CA SER A 326 -41.72 -1.98 24.56
C SER A 326 -43.03 -2.75 24.27
N THR A 327 -42.94 -3.69 23.33
CA THR A 327 -43.40 -5.12 23.36
C THR A 327 -42.83 -5.72 22.06
N GLY A 328 -42.23 -6.90 21.97
CA GLY A 328 -42.41 -8.17 22.65
C GLY A 328 -42.34 -9.24 21.54
N GLY A 329 -41.21 -9.96 21.45
CA GLY A 329 -41.06 -11.27 20.78
C GLY A 329 -41.29 -11.36 19.27
N ILE A 330 -40.29 -11.89 18.55
CA ILE A 330 -40.42 -13.13 17.75
C ILE A 330 -39.01 -13.63 17.43
N HIS A 331 -38.79 -14.88 17.80
CA HIS A 331 -37.57 -15.67 17.68
C HIS A 331 -37.65 -16.57 16.42
N ARG A 332 -36.48 -16.96 15.90
CA ARG A 332 -36.17 -18.06 14.94
C ARG A 332 -36.55 -17.74 13.48
N TYR A 333 -35.70 -17.96 12.48
CA TYR A 333 -34.82 -19.08 12.20
C TYR A 333 -33.58 -18.61 11.43
N PHE A 334 -32.40 -19.14 11.73
CA PHE A 334 -31.39 -19.62 10.76
C PHE A 334 -30.28 -20.32 11.56
N GLN A 335 -30.18 -21.64 11.43
CA GLN A 335 -29.02 -22.40 11.89
C GLN A 335 -27.91 -22.33 10.83
N PRO A 336 -26.63 -22.29 11.21
CA PRO A 336 -25.53 -22.38 10.27
C PRO A 336 -25.36 -23.82 9.76
N VAL A 337 -25.17 -23.94 8.45
CA VAL A 337 -24.83 -25.18 7.74
C VAL A 337 -23.38 -25.56 8.06
N ALA A 338 -23.16 -26.81 8.47
CA ALA A 338 -21.82 -27.36 8.70
C ALA A 338 -21.04 -27.49 7.38
N PRO A 339 -19.72 -27.22 7.35
CA PRO A 339 -18.91 -27.42 6.16
C PRO A 339 -18.73 -28.92 5.85
N PRO A 340 -18.57 -29.30 4.56
CA PRO A 340 -18.33 -30.69 4.18
C PRO A 340 -16.96 -31.18 4.65
N ALA A 341 -16.91 -32.47 4.97
CA ALA A 341 -15.72 -33.19 5.38
C ALA A 341 -14.62 -33.13 4.31
N GLN A 342 -13.38 -32.93 4.75
CA GLN A 342 -12.18 -33.04 3.92
C GLN A 342 -11.93 -34.51 3.60
N GLU A 343 -11.88 -34.85 2.31
CA GLU A 343 -11.40 -36.14 1.83
C GLU A 343 -9.86 -36.16 1.97
N GLU A 344 -9.36 -37.13 2.73
CA GLU A 344 -7.95 -37.47 2.82
C GLU A 344 -7.50 -38.11 1.50
N GLY A 345 -6.59 -37.45 0.79
CA GLY A 345 -5.90 -38.01 -0.36
C GLY A 345 -4.74 -38.92 0.09
N PRO A 346 -4.43 -40.00 -0.65
CA PRO A 346 -3.42 -40.98 -0.23
C PRO A 346 -2.00 -40.45 -0.35
N ASP A 347 -1.20 -40.72 0.69
CA ASP A 347 0.24 -40.57 0.73
C ASP A 347 0.90 -41.36 -0.42
N LEU A 348 1.73 -40.66 -1.19
CA LEU A 348 2.45 -41.20 -2.34
C LEU A 348 3.90 -40.70 -2.30
N TYR A 349 4.73 -41.31 -1.46
CA TYR A 349 6.19 -41.38 -1.63
C TYR A 349 6.72 -42.61 -0.88
N ASP A 350 7.07 -43.64 -1.65
CA ASP A 350 8.08 -44.65 -1.30
C ASP A 350 9.47 -44.12 -1.66
#